data_AF-A0A9P7F3F0-F1
#
_entry.id   AF-A0A9P7F3F0-F1
#
_cell.length_a   1.000
_cell.length_b   1.000
_cell.length_c   1.000
_cell.angle_alpha   90.00
_cell.angle_beta   90.00
_cell.angle_gamma   90.00
#
_symmetry.space_group_name_H-M   'P 1'
#
loop_
_entity.id
_entity.type
_entity.pdbx_description
1 polymer ?
#
loop_
_entity_poly.entity_id
_entity_poly.type
_entity_poly.pdbx_seq_one_letter_code
_entity_poly.pdbx_strand_id
1 'polypeptide(L)'
;MASIPITPASPEADLATLDPARHFTNIYAAASINAVVDRFNLCVRYLLNFNVPFEQAIQRLRRIELGFDDAVVGFNDMEEAFNWLEDSLEGMTEMLKEVFHATGEILDGMDKAFDGMAEEICALEEKVKLIEEEIFELIHGNGLWPIRICNHRCSLDDPLVWPPVSDTPYPAGKPETLAGLQTMNAEMCAALAAALHLRPPPDLLQPPLEWRRKQVINYIGCAE
;
A
#
# COMPACT_ATOMS: atom_id res chain seq x y z
N MET A 1 26.01 -2.50 -18.84
CA MET A 1 24.99 -1.73 -18.09
C MET A 1 25.71 -0.51 -17.51
N ALA A 2 25.34 0.68 -17.97
CA ALA A 2 26.11 1.90 -17.76
C ALA A 2 25.81 2.55 -16.40
N SER A 3 26.86 2.88 -15.66
CA SER A 3 26.84 3.64 -14.40
C SER A 3 26.34 5.06 -14.64
N ILE A 4 25.41 5.53 -13.81
CA ILE A 4 24.93 6.92 -13.80
C ILE A 4 25.81 7.72 -12.81
N PRO A 5 26.34 8.90 -13.19
CA PRO A 5 27.16 9.72 -12.31
C PRO A 5 26.34 10.60 -11.35
N ILE A 6 27.03 11.04 -10.31
CA ILE A 6 26.57 11.69 -9.08
C ILE A 6 26.41 13.23 -9.26
N THR A 7 25.42 13.79 -8.54
CA THR A 7 25.32 15.15 -7.91
C THR A 7 25.07 16.40 -8.79
N PRO A 8 24.40 17.47 -8.26
CA PRO A 8 24.80 18.21 -7.05
C PRO A 8 23.71 18.55 -6.01
N ALA A 9 24.21 18.62 -4.77
CA ALA A 9 23.86 19.52 -3.66
C ALA A 9 22.48 20.17 -3.64
N SER A 10 21.71 19.78 -2.62
CA SER A 10 20.63 20.60 -2.07
C SER A 10 21.18 21.97 -1.67
N PRO A 11 20.53 23.09 -2.03
CA PRO A 11 20.91 24.38 -1.48
C PRO A 11 20.59 24.36 0.02
N GLU A 12 21.61 24.60 0.86
CA GLU A 12 21.41 25.09 2.22
C GLU A 12 20.60 26.38 2.12
N ALA A 13 19.33 26.29 2.49
CA ALA A 13 18.51 27.46 2.72
C ALA A 13 18.96 28.07 4.05
N ASP A 14 20.02 28.88 4.01
CA ASP A 14 20.23 29.97 4.96
C ASP A 14 19.14 31.04 4.71
N LEU A 15 17.86 30.64 4.79
CA LEU A 15 16.83 31.56 5.23
C LEU A 15 17.06 31.69 6.73
N ALA A 16 17.81 32.72 7.12
CA ALA A 16 17.59 33.35 8.41
C ALA A 16 16.07 33.45 8.58
N THR A 17 15.53 32.62 9.48
CA THR A 17 14.13 32.59 9.86
C THR A 17 13.81 33.95 10.45
N LEU A 18 13.51 34.90 9.56
CA LEU A 18 13.01 36.20 9.89
C LEU A 18 11.62 35.91 10.42
N ASP A 19 11.55 35.79 11.74
CA ASP A 19 10.34 35.53 12.49
C ASP A 19 9.25 36.51 12.00
N PRO A 20 8.29 36.04 11.19
CA PRO A 20 7.31 36.91 10.57
C PRO A 20 6.48 37.63 11.64
N ALA A 21 6.29 36.99 12.80
CA ALA A 21 5.56 37.57 13.92
C ALA A 21 6.25 38.86 14.39
N ARG A 22 7.56 38.82 14.67
CA ARG A 22 8.35 40.02 15.04
C ARG A 22 8.30 41.13 13.98
N HIS A 23 8.22 40.78 12.70
CA HIS A 23 8.20 41.78 11.64
C HIS A 23 6.86 42.52 11.56
N PHE A 24 5.74 41.84 11.78
CA PHE A 24 4.41 42.45 11.80
C PHE A 24 4.20 43.31 13.06
N THR A 25 4.66 42.86 14.23
CA THR A 25 4.55 43.64 15.48
C THR A 25 5.32 44.95 15.39
N ASN A 26 6.52 44.93 14.80
CA ASN A 26 7.33 46.13 14.61
C ASN A 26 6.70 47.14 13.63
N ILE A 27 6.03 46.68 12.57
CA ILE A 27 5.38 47.56 11.60
C ILE A 27 4.15 48.24 12.21
N TYR A 28 3.31 47.48 12.94
CA TYR A 28 2.13 48.03 13.58
C TYR A 28 2.48 48.98 14.75
N ALA A 29 3.47 48.62 15.56
CA ALA A 29 3.96 49.49 16.64
C ALA A 29 4.61 50.78 16.10
N ALA A 30 5.40 50.69 15.02
CA ALA A 30 5.99 51.88 14.40
C ALA A 30 4.92 52.80 13.80
N ALA A 31 3.89 52.25 13.17
CA ALA A 31 2.79 53.04 12.61
C ALA A 31 1.96 53.75 13.70
N SER A 32 1.67 53.08 14.80
CA SER A 32 0.92 53.66 15.92
C SER A 32 1.73 54.73 16.66
N ILE A 33 3.03 54.48 16.91
CA ILE A 33 3.94 55.46 17.51
C ILE A 33 4.07 56.71 16.64
N ASN A 34 4.26 56.54 15.32
CA ASN A 34 4.36 57.67 14.40
C ASN A 34 3.06 58.50 14.38
N ALA A 35 1.90 57.87 14.37
CA ALA A 35 0.61 58.58 14.42
C ALA A 35 0.42 59.38 15.73
N VAL A 36 0.90 58.84 16.85
CA VAL A 36 0.86 59.51 18.16
C VAL A 36 1.85 60.68 18.20
N VAL A 37 3.07 60.49 17.69
CA VAL A 37 4.09 61.53 17.57
C VAL A 37 3.63 62.67 16.65
N ASP A 38 2.99 62.35 15.53
CA ASP A 38 2.44 63.35 14.60
C ASP A 38 1.31 64.17 15.25
N ARG A 39 0.40 63.52 15.99
CA ARG A 39 -0.62 64.24 16.77
C ARG A 39 -0.01 65.13 17.84
N PHE A 40 1.01 64.65 18.56
CA PHE A 40 1.71 65.43 19.57
C PHE A 40 2.38 66.66 18.96
N ASN A 41 3.12 66.49 17.86
CA ASN A 41 3.77 67.58 17.14
C ASN A 41 2.76 68.62 16.61
N LEU A 42 1.61 68.17 16.13
CA LEU A 42 0.51 69.05 15.72
C LEU A 42 -0.02 69.86 16.90
N CYS A 43 -0.24 69.23 18.06
CA CYS A 43 -0.69 69.90 19.28
C CYS A 43 0.33 70.93 19.78
N VAL A 44 1.63 70.59 19.81
CA VAL A 44 2.71 71.53 20.19
C VAL A 44 2.74 72.73 19.24
N ARG A 45 2.64 72.51 17.92
CA ARG A 45 2.58 73.61 16.95
C ARG A 45 1.36 74.51 17.17
N TYR A 46 0.18 73.95 17.44
CA TYR A 46 -1.02 74.75 17.73
C TYR A 46 -0.92 75.55 19.03
N LEU A 47 -0.25 75.01 20.05
CA LEU A 47 -0.02 75.69 21.32
C LEU A 47 0.98 76.84 21.18
N LEU A 48 2.00 76.68 20.32
CA LEU A 48 3.01 77.71 20.07
C LEU A 48 2.53 78.83 19.13
N ASN A 49 1.52 78.61 18.29
CA ASN A 49 1.11 79.57 17.24
C ASN A 49 -0.06 80.51 17.59
N PHE A 50 -0.70 80.43 18.76
CA PHE A 50 -1.86 81.27 19.07
C PHE A 50 -1.91 81.78 20.51
N ASN A 51 -2.57 82.93 20.66
CA ASN A 51 -3.03 83.63 21.87
C ASN A 51 -4.00 82.78 22.75
N VAL A 52 -3.73 81.48 22.92
CA VAL A 52 -4.53 80.55 23.72
C VAL A 52 -4.26 80.83 25.19
N PRO A 53 -5.29 81.09 26.02
CA PRO A 53 -5.10 81.25 27.45
C PRO A 53 -4.41 80.02 28.04
N PHE A 54 -3.42 80.24 28.91
CA PHE A 54 -2.60 79.19 29.53
C PHE A 54 -3.45 78.04 30.11
N GLU A 55 -4.59 78.36 30.72
CA GLU A 55 -5.53 77.39 31.26
C GLU A 55 -6.08 76.40 30.21
N GLN A 56 -6.40 76.90 29.02
CA GLN A 56 -6.89 76.06 27.92
C GLN A 56 -5.77 75.18 27.34
N ALA A 57 -4.52 75.65 27.36
CA ALA A 57 -3.35 74.84 27.00
C ALA A 57 -3.15 73.69 28.00
N ILE A 58 -3.23 73.96 29.31
CA ILE A 58 -3.15 72.93 30.35
C ILE A 58 -4.24 71.87 30.16
N GLN A 59 -5.49 72.28 29.94
CA GLN A 59 -6.59 71.33 29.73
C GLN A 59 -6.41 70.45 28.48
N ARG A 60 -5.75 70.97 27.43
CA ARG A 60 -5.42 70.17 26.25
C ARG A 60 -4.30 69.18 26.53
N LEU A 61 -3.25 69.61 27.24
CA LEU A 61 -2.16 68.73 27.66
C LEU A 61 -2.66 67.58 28.54
N ARG A 62 -3.56 67.85 29.50
CA ARG A 62 -4.18 66.79 30.33
C ARG A 62 -5.00 65.78 29.52
N ARG A 63 -5.71 66.23 28.49
CA ARG A 63 -6.46 65.32 27.59
C ARG A 63 -5.53 64.46 26.75
N ILE A 64 -4.39 65.02 26.34
CA ILE A 64 -3.36 64.28 25.62
C ILE A 64 -2.72 63.24 26.55
N GLU A 65 -2.36 63.63 27.76
CA GLU A 65 -1.81 62.75 28.81
C GLU A 65 -2.74 61.55 29.07
N LEU A 66 -4.04 61.79 29.29
CA LEU A 66 -5.02 60.72 29.45
C LEU A 66 -5.09 59.79 28.22
N GLY A 67 -5.02 60.35 27.01
CA GLY A 67 -5.00 59.55 25.79
C GLY A 67 -3.71 58.72 25.62
N PHE A 68 -2.59 59.16 26.20
CA PHE A 68 -1.36 58.37 26.27
C PHE A 68 -1.49 57.25 27.30
N ASP A 69 -2.05 57.51 28.47
CA ASP A 69 -2.27 56.48 29.50
C ASP A 69 -3.17 55.36 28.97
N ASP A 70 -4.28 55.71 28.31
CA ASP A 70 -5.18 54.75 27.65
C ASP A 70 -4.44 53.94 26.56
N ALA A 71 -3.56 54.59 25.78
CA ALA A 71 -2.77 53.92 24.75
C ALA A 71 -1.75 52.95 25.36
N VAL A 72 -1.09 53.33 26.47
CA VAL A 72 -0.14 52.47 27.20
C VAL A 72 -0.84 51.22 27.73
N VAL A 73 -2.04 51.36 28.30
CA VAL A 73 -2.85 50.21 28.74
C VAL A 73 -3.16 49.30 27.54
N GLY A 74 -3.61 49.87 26.41
CA GLY A 74 -3.89 49.08 25.21
C GLY A 74 -2.65 48.36 24.64
N PHE A 75 -1.45 48.93 24.79
CA PHE A 75 -0.20 48.25 24.41
C PHE A 75 0.13 47.09 25.35
N ASN A 76 -0.06 47.25 26.66
CA ASN A 76 0.17 46.18 27.62
C ASN A 76 -0.79 45.00 27.38
N ASP A 77 -2.08 45.28 27.14
CA ASP A 77 -3.08 44.25 26.82
C ASP A 77 -2.70 43.49 25.53
N MET A 78 -2.14 44.20 24.53
CA MET A 78 -1.66 43.60 23.29
C MET A 78 -0.41 42.74 23.50
N GLU A 79 0.53 43.19 24.33
CA GLU A 79 1.73 42.42 24.69
C GLU A 79 1.35 41.12 25.43
N GLU A 80 0.42 41.18 26.38
CA GLU A 80 -0.12 39.99 27.04
C GLU A 80 -0.77 39.02 26.04
N ALA A 81 -1.54 39.54 25.08
CA ALA A 81 -2.15 38.72 24.04
C ALA A 81 -1.11 38.05 23.12
N PHE A 82 0.00 38.73 22.81
CA PHE A 82 1.10 38.16 22.03
C PHE A 82 1.85 37.09 22.81
N ASN A 83 2.15 37.31 24.08
CA ASN A 83 2.80 36.31 24.92
C ASN A 83 1.93 35.04 25.02
N TRP A 84 0.62 35.20 25.23
CA TRP A 84 -0.31 34.07 25.21
C TRP A 84 -0.33 33.33 23.87
N LEU A 85 -0.26 34.07 22.75
CA LEU A 85 -0.20 33.47 21.41
C LEU A 85 1.10 32.67 21.21
N GLU A 86 2.25 33.21 21.66
CA GLU A 86 3.56 32.57 21.59
C GLU A 86 3.55 31.25 22.37
N ASP A 87 3.10 31.27 23.63
CA ASP A 87 2.95 30.09 24.47
C ASP A 87 2.02 29.04 23.82
N SER A 88 0.91 29.50 23.22
CA SER A 88 -0.04 28.61 22.54
C SER A 88 0.57 27.96 21.29
N LEU A 89 1.37 28.70 20.52
CA LEU A 89 2.04 28.18 19.32
C LEU A 89 3.17 27.22 19.68
N GLU A 90 3.90 27.48 20.77
CA GLU A 90 4.92 26.56 21.29
C GLU A 90 4.27 25.24 21.72
N GLY A 91 3.17 25.30 22.49
CA GLY A 91 2.42 24.11 22.90
C GLY A 91 1.87 23.30 21.72
N MET A 92 1.35 23.97 20.68
CA MET A 92 0.93 23.30 19.45
C MET A 92 2.11 22.65 18.72
N THR A 93 3.26 23.31 18.67
CA THR A 93 4.46 22.80 18.01
C THR A 93 4.96 21.53 18.71
N GLU A 94 4.95 21.49 20.04
CA GLU A 94 5.37 20.31 20.79
C GLU A 94 4.41 19.14 20.60
N MET A 95 3.10 19.40 20.66
CA MET A 95 2.08 18.39 20.33
C MET A 95 2.28 17.81 18.92
N LEU A 96 2.61 18.66 17.94
CA LEU A 96 2.87 18.23 16.57
C LEU A 96 4.07 17.28 16.49
N LYS A 97 5.16 17.59 17.23
CA LYS A 97 6.35 16.71 17.28
C LYS A 97 6.02 15.35 17.88
N GLU A 98 5.25 15.29 18.97
CA GLU A 98 4.83 14.03 19.57
C GLU A 98 3.99 13.19 18.61
N VAL A 99 3.05 13.82 17.87
CA VAL A 99 2.25 13.14 16.86
C VAL A 99 3.12 12.59 15.74
N PHE A 100 4.09 13.36 15.24
CA PHE A 100 5.00 12.88 14.21
C PHE A 100 5.89 11.73 14.71
N HIS A 101 6.36 11.79 15.96
CA HIS A 101 7.16 10.74 16.56
C HIS A 101 6.36 9.43 16.68
N ALA A 102 5.15 9.49 17.25
CA ALA A 102 4.27 8.33 17.38
C ALA A 102 3.89 7.74 16.01
N THR A 103 3.64 8.60 15.02
CA THR A 103 3.38 8.15 13.64
C THR A 103 4.59 7.44 13.05
N GLY A 104 5.80 7.94 13.30
CA GLY A 104 7.05 7.30 12.88
C GLY A 104 7.25 5.92 13.50
N GLU A 105 6.96 5.75 14.79
CA GLU A 105 7.06 4.45 15.47
C GLU A 105 6.05 3.43 14.91
N ILE A 106 4.82 3.87 14.59
CA ILE A 106 3.81 3.02 13.99
C ILE A 106 4.28 2.53 12.61
N LEU A 107 4.84 3.43 11.79
CA LEU A 107 5.35 3.07 10.46
C LEU A 107 6.52 2.08 10.55
N ASP A 108 7.47 2.29 11.46
CA ASP A 108 8.59 1.35 11.68
C ASP A 108 8.09 -0.03 12.15
N GLY A 109 7.05 -0.06 12.99
CA GLY A 109 6.39 -1.30 13.40
C GLY A 109 5.71 -2.03 12.23
N MET A 110 5.09 -1.30 11.31
CA MET A 110 4.47 -1.86 10.11
C MET A 110 5.51 -2.43 9.15
N ASP A 111 6.61 -1.72 8.90
CA ASP A 111 7.69 -2.19 8.02
C ASP A 111 8.26 -3.52 8.50
N LYS A 112 8.54 -3.65 9.80
CA LYS A 112 9.00 -4.91 10.40
C LYS A 112 8.00 -6.06 10.24
N ALA A 113 6.70 -5.77 10.35
CA ALA A 113 5.67 -6.77 10.14
C ALA A 113 5.59 -7.23 8.68
N PHE A 114 5.75 -6.30 7.73
CA PHE A 114 5.82 -6.63 6.30
C PHE A 114 7.04 -7.46 5.96
N ASP A 115 8.21 -7.13 6.51
CA ASP A 115 9.43 -7.93 6.33
C ASP A 115 9.23 -9.38 6.84
N GLY A 116 8.64 -9.54 8.02
CA GLY A 116 8.33 -10.87 8.57
C GLY A 116 7.37 -11.67 7.69
N MET A 117 6.32 -11.04 7.16
CA MET A 117 5.40 -11.71 6.22
C MET A 117 6.09 -12.09 4.91
N ALA A 118 7.01 -11.26 4.40
CA ALA A 118 7.75 -11.57 3.18
C ALA A 118 8.67 -12.79 3.38
N GLU A 119 9.31 -12.92 4.54
CA GLU A 119 10.11 -14.10 4.89
C GLU A 119 9.25 -15.38 4.98
N GLU A 120 8.07 -15.30 5.60
CA GLU A 120 7.14 -16.44 5.68
C GLU A 120 6.64 -16.90 4.30
N ILE A 121 6.35 -15.95 3.40
CA ILE A 121 5.94 -16.25 2.02
C ILE A 121 7.06 -16.98 1.28
N CYS A 122 8.31 -16.49 1.36
CA CYS A 122 9.46 -17.15 0.75
C CYS A 122 9.62 -18.59 1.25
N ALA A 123 9.50 -18.81 2.56
CA ALA A 123 9.59 -20.15 3.15
C ALA A 123 8.45 -21.07 2.69
N LEU A 124 7.25 -20.54 2.46
CA LEU A 124 6.12 -21.29 1.93
C LEU A 124 6.33 -21.67 0.46
N GLU A 125 6.83 -20.74 -0.36
CA GLU A 125 7.17 -21.00 -1.77
C GLU A 125 8.21 -22.12 -1.92
N GLU A 126 9.22 -22.15 -1.06
CA GLU A 126 10.22 -23.24 -1.05
C GLU A 126 9.59 -24.60 -0.71
N LYS A 127 8.69 -24.65 0.28
CA LYS A 127 7.96 -25.88 0.62
C LYS A 127 7.07 -26.37 -0.51
N VAL A 128 6.39 -25.46 -1.20
CA VAL A 128 5.57 -25.80 -2.37
C VAL A 128 6.43 -26.40 -3.48
N LYS A 129 7.59 -25.81 -3.78
CA LYS A 129 8.54 -26.38 -4.77
C LYS A 129 8.99 -27.79 -4.39
N LEU A 130 9.34 -28.03 -3.13
CA LEU A 130 9.71 -29.37 -2.66
C LEU A 130 8.57 -30.38 -2.83
N ILE A 131 7.33 -29.99 -2.50
CA ILE A 131 6.15 -30.84 -2.70
C ILE A 131 5.93 -31.12 -4.19
N GLU A 132 6.08 -30.12 -5.06
CA GLU A 132 5.98 -30.29 -6.51
C GLU A 132 7.04 -31.26 -7.05
N GLU A 133 8.28 -31.16 -6.57
CA GLU A 133 9.37 -32.08 -6.90
C GLU A 133 9.10 -33.51 -6.41
N GLU A 134 8.64 -33.69 -5.17
CA GLU A 134 8.25 -35.00 -4.63
C GLU A 134 7.10 -35.63 -5.42
N ILE A 135 6.08 -34.85 -5.77
CA ILE A 135 4.98 -35.30 -6.63
C ILE A 135 5.52 -35.72 -8.00
N PHE A 136 6.40 -34.91 -8.58
CA PHE A 136 7.01 -35.23 -9.88
C PHE A 136 7.80 -36.55 -9.83
N GLU A 137 8.63 -36.75 -8.81
CA GLU A 137 9.39 -37.99 -8.61
C GLU A 137 8.49 -39.19 -8.34
N LEU A 138 7.42 -39.05 -7.55
CA LEU A 138 6.44 -40.12 -7.34
C LEU A 138 5.76 -40.56 -8.64
N ILE A 139 5.45 -39.59 -9.51
CA ILE A 139 4.82 -39.83 -10.81
C ILE A 139 5.79 -40.51 -11.79
N HIS A 140 7.07 -40.12 -11.82
CA HIS A 140 8.01 -40.57 -12.84
C HIS A 140 8.92 -41.73 -12.39
N GLY A 141 9.30 -41.78 -11.12
CA GLY A 141 10.30 -42.71 -10.58
C GLY A 141 9.80 -44.13 -10.30
N ASN A 142 8.51 -44.32 -10.01
CA ASN A 142 7.96 -45.63 -9.62
C ASN A 142 7.21 -46.39 -10.72
N GLY A 143 7.13 -45.86 -11.96
CA GLY A 143 6.37 -46.50 -13.04
C GLY A 143 4.86 -46.61 -12.77
N LEU A 144 4.38 -46.14 -11.62
CA LEU A 144 2.98 -45.83 -11.36
C LEU A 144 2.65 -44.58 -12.16
N TRP A 145 2.20 -44.80 -13.38
CA TRP A 145 1.52 -43.77 -14.16
C TRP A 145 0.46 -43.12 -13.25
N PRO A 146 0.39 -41.78 -13.24
CA PRO A 146 -0.53 -41.09 -12.37
C PRO A 146 -1.93 -41.57 -12.75
N ILE A 147 -2.66 -42.08 -11.76
CA ILE A 147 -4.10 -42.29 -11.85
C ILE A 147 -4.69 -40.88 -12.09
N ARG A 148 -4.85 -40.48 -13.37
CA ARG A 148 -5.24 -39.11 -13.73
C ARG A 148 -6.75 -38.97 -13.89
N ILE A 149 -7.36 -38.40 -12.86
CA ILE A 149 -8.20 -37.18 -12.75
C ILE A 149 -9.15 -36.73 -13.88
N CYS A 150 -9.00 -37.15 -15.14
CA CYS A 150 -9.78 -36.53 -16.23
C CYS A 150 -11.31 -36.71 -16.08
N ASN A 151 -11.74 -37.78 -15.40
CA ASN A 151 -13.14 -38.19 -15.34
C ASN A 151 -13.56 -38.65 -13.94
N HIS A 152 -13.06 -37.98 -12.89
CA HIS A 152 -13.46 -38.28 -11.51
C HIS A 152 -14.98 -38.12 -11.34
N ARG A 153 -15.66 -39.24 -11.06
CA ARG A 153 -17.13 -39.32 -10.87
C ARG A 153 -17.98 -39.05 -12.11
N CYS A 154 -17.58 -39.56 -13.29
CA CYS A 154 -18.49 -39.55 -14.43
C CYS A 154 -19.74 -40.40 -14.12
N SER A 155 -20.91 -39.77 -14.23
CA SER A 155 -22.16 -40.49 -14.46
C SER A 155 -22.03 -41.34 -15.72
N LEU A 156 -22.86 -42.39 -15.86
CA LEU A 156 -22.85 -43.25 -17.06
C LEU A 156 -23.01 -42.47 -18.37
N ASP A 157 -23.66 -41.31 -18.29
CA ASP A 157 -24.03 -40.45 -19.42
C ASP A 157 -23.14 -39.21 -19.58
N ASP A 158 -22.22 -38.94 -18.66
CA ASP A 158 -21.37 -37.75 -18.75
C ASP A 158 -20.33 -37.90 -19.88
N PRO A 159 -20.07 -36.82 -20.64
CA PRO A 159 -19.09 -36.85 -21.71
C PRO A 159 -17.67 -37.03 -21.16
N LEU A 160 -16.94 -37.99 -21.72
CA LEU A 160 -15.58 -38.33 -21.35
C LEU A 160 -14.58 -37.30 -21.88
N VAL A 161 -13.73 -36.82 -20.98
CA VAL A 161 -12.55 -36.03 -21.35
C VAL A 161 -11.39 -36.98 -21.62
N TRP A 162 -10.93 -37.01 -22.86
CA TRP A 162 -9.79 -37.83 -23.27
C TRP A 162 -8.49 -37.05 -23.09
N PRO A 163 -7.44 -37.63 -22.48
CA PRO A 163 -6.16 -36.96 -22.32
C PRO A 163 -5.51 -36.65 -23.68
N PRO A 164 -4.71 -35.58 -23.80
CA PRO A 164 -3.94 -35.35 -25.02
C PRO A 164 -2.90 -36.47 -25.20
N VAL A 165 -2.86 -37.06 -26.40
CA VAL A 165 -1.87 -38.07 -26.81
C VAL A 165 -0.95 -37.47 -27.87
N SER A 166 0.36 -37.63 -27.71
CA SER A 166 1.38 -37.03 -28.59
C SER A 166 1.64 -37.83 -29.86
N ASP A 167 1.53 -39.17 -29.77
CA ASP A 167 2.13 -40.04 -30.79
C ASP A 167 1.09 -40.75 -31.67
N THR A 168 0.02 -41.27 -31.05
CA THR A 168 -1.00 -42.06 -31.76
C THR A 168 -2.36 -41.41 -31.58
N PRO A 169 -3.04 -40.96 -32.66
CA PRO A 169 -4.37 -40.39 -32.55
C PRO A 169 -5.36 -41.44 -32.05
N TYR A 170 -6.39 -40.99 -31.32
CA TYR A 170 -7.46 -41.88 -30.89
C TYR A 170 -8.18 -42.52 -32.08
N PRO A 171 -8.62 -43.79 -31.94
CA PRO A 171 -9.40 -44.46 -32.98
C PRO A 171 -10.70 -43.70 -33.28
N ALA A 172 -11.11 -43.73 -34.55
CA ALA A 172 -12.41 -43.20 -34.96
C ALA A 172 -13.53 -43.96 -34.24
N GLY A 173 -14.53 -43.23 -33.72
CA GLY A 173 -15.62 -43.83 -32.95
C GLY A 173 -15.25 -44.20 -31.51
N LYS A 174 -14.20 -43.58 -30.94
CA LYS A 174 -13.90 -43.72 -29.51
C LYS A 174 -15.16 -43.42 -28.65
N PRO A 175 -15.41 -44.16 -27.56
CA PRO A 175 -16.56 -43.88 -26.70
C PRO A 175 -16.53 -42.46 -26.13
N GLU A 176 -17.71 -41.85 -26.09
CA GLU A 176 -17.88 -40.53 -25.49
C GLU A 176 -18.44 -40.61 -24.07
N THR A 177 -18.90 -41.78 -23.62
CA THR A 177 -19.48 -41.98 -22.29
C THR A 177 -18.93 -43.24 -21.61
N LEU A 178 -19.10 -43.34 -20.29
CA LEU A 178 -18.70 -44.51 -19.52
C LEU A 178 -19.46 -45.78 -19.95
N ALA A 179 -20.76 -45.67 -20.28
CA ALA A 179 -21.52 -46.79 -20.84
C ALA A 179 -20.93 -47.29 -22.18
N GLY A 180 -20.45 -46.36 -23.01
CA GLY A 180 -19.72 -46.70 -24.24
C GLY A 180 -18.40 -47.43 -23.97
N LEU A 181 -17.65 -47.05 -22.93
CA LEU A 181 -16.43 -47.76 -22.51
C LEU A 181 -16.72 -49.19 -22.06
N GLN A 182 -17.81 -49.41 -21.31
CA GLN A 182 -18.17 -50.74 -20.80
C GLN A 182 -18.56 -51.73 -21.91
N THR A 183 -19.08 -51.23 -23.03
CA THR A 183 -19.59 -52.02 -24.16
C THR A 183 -18.59 -52.20 -25.32
N MET A 184 -17.37 -51.67 -25.20
CA MET A 184 -16.35 -51.72 -26.26
C MET A 184 -16.01 -53.14 -26.73
N ASN A 185 -15.88 -53.34 -28.04
CA ASN A 185 -15.34 -54.60 -28.58
C ASN A 185 -13.82 -54.71 -28.34
N ALA A 186 -13.25 -55.88 -28.67
CA ALA A 186 -11.83 -56.17 -28.44
C ALA A 186 -10.89 -55.28 -29.28
N GLU A 187 -11.29 -54.95 -30.50
CA GLU A 187 -10.51 -54.12 -31.42
C GLU A 187 -10.40 -52.68 -30.90
N MET A 188 -11.52 -52.08 -30.48
CA MET A 188 -11.55 -50.73 -29.89
C MET A 188 -10.73 -50.68 -28.59
N CYS A 189 -10.83 -51.70 -27.73
CA CYS A 189 -10.03 -51.78 -26.51
C CYS A 189 -8.53 -51.85 -26.81
N ALA A 190 -8.13 -52.64 -27.82
CA ALA A 190 -6.74 -52.76 -28.21
C ALA A 190 -6.20 -51.45 -28.80
N ALA A 191 -6.97 -50.79 -29.67
CA ALA A 191 -6.60 -49.52 -30.27
C ALA A 191 -6.47 -48.39 -29.23
N LEU A 192 -7.44 -48.26 -28.32
CA LEU A 192 -7.37 -47.27 -27.24
C LEU A 192 -6.22 -47.55 -26.30
N ALA A 193 -6.01 -48.81 -25.92
CA ALA A 193 -4.89 -49.16 -25.06
C ALA A 193 -3.54 -48.93 -25.75
N ALA A 194 -3.45 -49.08 -27.07
CA ALA A 194 -2.25 -48.71 -27.83
C ALA A 194 -2.05 -47.19 -27.86
N ALA A 195 -3.09 -46.41 -28.12
CA ALA A 195 -3.02 -44.95 -28.13
C ALA A 195 -2.67 -44.37 -26.75
N LEU A 196 -3.13 -45.01 -25.68
CA LEU A 196 -2.81 -44.68 -24.28
C LEU A 196 -1.52 -45.33 -23.78
N HIS A 197 -0.78 -46.04 -24.64
CA HIS A 197 0.46 -46.76 -24.31
C HIS A 197 0.34 -47.74 -23.11
N LEU A 198 -0.84 -48.33 -22.90
CA LEU A 198 -1.09 -49.28 -21.82
C LEU A 198 -0.50 -50.65 -22.17
N ARG A 199 0.50 -51.09 -21.41
CA ARG A 199 1.10 -52.41 -21.61
C ARG A 199 0.23 -53.53 -21.04
N PRO A 200 0.12 -54.68 -21.74
CA PRO A 200 -0.44 -55.89 -21.15
C PRO A 200 0.52 -56.43 -20.06
N PRO A 201 0.03 -57.26 -19.13
CA PRO A 201 0.88 -57.94 -18.15
C PRO A 201 1.88 -58.84 -18.89
N PRO A 202 3.14 -58.92 -18.42
CA PRO A 202 4.19 -59.70 -19.09
C PRO A 202 3.84 -61.19 -19.24
N ASP A 203 2.98 -61.71 -18.37
CA ASP A 203 2.62 -63.13 -18.32
C ASP A 203 1.44 -63.52 -19.21
N LEU A 204 0.78 -62.54 -19.87
CA LEU A 204 -0.41 -62.77 -20.69
C LEU A 204 -0.17 -62.32 -22.14
N LEU A 205 0.06 -63.28 -23.04
CA LEU A 205 0.15 -63.05 -24.48
C LEU A 205 -1.11 -62.38 -25.05
N GLN A 206 -2.29 -62.67 -24.47
CA GLN A 206 -3.55 -62.00 -24.78
C GLN A 206 -4.39 -61.84 -23.51
N PRO A 207 -4.46 -60.65 -22.90
CA PRO A 207 -5.29 -60.44 -21.74
C PRO A 207 -6.79 -60.56 -22.10
N PRO A 208 -7.63 -61.09 -21.20
CA PRO A 208 -9.07 -61.10 -21.39
C PRO A 208 -9.63 -59.71 -21.69
N LEU A 209 -10.68 -59.65 -22.52
CA LEU A 209 -11.29 -58.38 -22.93
C LEU A 209 -11.73 -57.52 -21.74
N GLU A 210 -12.36 -58.13 -20.73
CA GLU A 210 -12.80 -57.44 -19.51
C GLU A 210 -11.65 -56.81 -18.75
N TRP A 211 -10.51 -57.51 -18.69
CA TRP A 211 -9.30 -56.98 -18.06
C TRP A 211 -8.80 -55.74 -18.81
N ARG A 212 -8.75 -55.82 -20.15
CA ARG A 212 -8.28 -54.70 -20.99
C ARG A 212 -9.23 -53.51 -20.94
N ARG A 213 -10.55 -53.73 -20.94
CA ARG A 213 -11.56 -52.68 -20.70
C ARG A 213 -11.34 -52.01 -19.36
N LYS A 214 -11.21 -52.80 -18.28
CA LYS A 214 -10.98 -52.28 -16.93
C LYS A 214 -9.71 -51.46 -16.86
N GLN A 215 -8.64 -51.88 -17.53
CA GLN A 215 -7.39 -51.13 -17.61
C GLN A 215 -7.59 -49.75 -18.26
N VAL A 216 -8.33 -49.67 -19.36
CA VAL A 216 -8.63 -48.40 -20.06
C VAL A 216 -9.54 -47.50 -19.20
N ILE A 217 -10.62 -48.05 -18.63
CA ILE A 217 -11.55 -47.33 -17.75
C ILE A 217 -10.81 -46.75 -16.53
N ASN A 218 -9.98 -47.57 -15.88
CA ASN A 218 -9.18 -47.15 -14.75
C ASN A 218 -8.18 -46.05 -15.13
N TYR A 219 -7.55 -46.17 -16.30
CA TYR A 219 -6.59 -45.18 -16.78
C TYR A 219 -7.24 -43.80 -17.03
N ILE A 220 -8.45 -43.79 -17.58
CA ILE A 220 -9.22 -42.57 -17.89
C ILE A 220 -9.82 -41.94 -16.61
N GLY A 221 -9.76 -42.64 -15.47
CA GLY A 221 -10.21 -42.14 -14.17
C GLY A 221 -11.71 -42.37 -13.90
N CYS A 222 -12.36 -43.27 -14.65
CA CYS A 222 -13.78 -43.60 -14.50
C CYS A 222 -14.04 -44.85 -13.65
N ALA A 223 -13.04 -45.32 -12.89
CA ALA A 223 -13.20 -46.46 -11.99
C ALA A 223 -14.08 -46.07 -10.79
N GLU A 224 -14.98 -46.98 -10.39
CA GLU A 224 -15.73 -46.91 -9.13
C GLU A 224 -14.82 -46.88 -7.90
#